data_AF-A0A5P2DTM9-F1
#
_entry.id   AF-A0A5P2DTM9-F1
#
_cell.length_a   1.000
_cell.length_b   1.000
_cell.length_c   1.000
_cell.angle_alpha   90.00
_cell.angle_beta   90.00
_cell.angle_gamma   90.00
#
_symmetry.space_group_name_H-M   'P 1'
#
loop_
_entity.id
_entity.type
_entity.pdbx_description
1 polymer ?
#
loop_
_entity_poly.entity_id
_entity_poly.type
_entity_poly.pdbx_seq_one_letter_code
_entity_poly.pdbx_strand_id
1 'polypeptide(L)'
;MNRDEALVLIKNVLTDVVPGADTAAVSQDENFRDRLEMDSLDFLNFIEALSERTGLALPETDYPALNTLDGCADYVASRSSVE
;
A
#
# COMPACT_ATOMS: atom_id res chain seq x y z
N MET A 1 5.33 6.29 -12.35
CA MET A 1 4.27 6.87 -11.47
C MET A 1 4.95 7.62 -10.34
N ASN A 2 4.44 8.78 -9.91
CA ASN A 2 5.06 9.52 -8.80
C ASN A 2 4.61 8.99 -7.44
N ARG A 3 5.41 9.22 -6.40
CA ARG A 3 5.12 8.82 -5.02
C ARG A 3 3.76 9.32 -4.51
N ASP A 4 3.37 10.54 -4.88
CA ASP A 4 2.09 11.12 -4.51
C ASP A 4 0.90 10.34 -5.15
N GLU A 5 1.02 9.97 -6.42
CA GLU A 5 0.03 9.13 -7.10
C GLU A 5 -0.06 7.72 -6.50
N ALA A 6 1.10 7.14 -6.15
CA ALA A 6 1.14 5.86 -5.46
C ALA A 6 0.43 5.94 -4.10
N LEU A 7 0.66 6.99 -3.31
CA LEU A 7 -0.02 7.21 -2.03
C LEU A 7 -1.55 7.34 -2.22
N VAL A 8 -2.00 8.09 -3.21
CA VAL A 8 -3.43 8.22 -3.51
C VAL A 8 -4.03 6.85 -3.88
N LEU A 9 -3.34 6.07 -4.72
CA LEU A 9 -3.81 4.75 -5.12
C LEU A 9 -3.85 3.78 -3.94
N ILE A 10 -2.79 3.74 -3.13
CA ILE A 10 -2.70 2.96 -1.90
C ILE A 10 -3.86 3.31 -0.97
N LYS A 11 -4.11 4.59 -0.71
CA LYS A 11 -5.23 5.05 0.14
C LYS A 11 -6.57 4.57 -0.40
N ASN A 12 -6.80 4.65 -1.71
CA ASN A 12 -8.04 4.16 -2.32
C ASN A 12 -8.22 2.65 -2.14
N VAL A 13 -7.16 1.84 -2.34
CA VAL A 13 -7.22 0.39 -2.12
C VAL A 13 -7.46 0.07 -0.64
N LEU A 14 -6.79 0.80 0.26
CA LEU A 14 -6.99 0.65 1.70
C LEU A 14 -8.42 0.97 2.14
N THR A 15 -9.04 2.02 1.62
CA THR A 15 -10.43 2.35 1.93
C THR A 15 -11.42 1.32 1.37
N ASP A 16 -11.06 0.63 0.29
CA ASP A 16 -11.86 -0.45 -0.31
C ASP A 16 -11.81 -1.73 0.55
N VAL A 17 -10.61 -2.08 1.02
CA VAL A 17 -10.39 -3.27 1.86
C VAL A 17 -10.86 -3.03 3.31
N VAL A 18 -10.51 -1.89 3.89
CA VAL A 18 -10.86 -1.50 5.26
C VAL A 18 -11.76 -0.26 5.22
N PRO A 19 -13.08 -0.44 5.04
CA PRO A 19 -14.03 0.66 5.05
C PRO A 19 -14.06 1.32 6.43
N GLY A 20 -13.59 2.56 6.53
CA GLY A 20 -13.46 3.31 7.78
C GLY A 20 -12.01 3.51 8.25
N ALA A 21 -11.03 3.01 7.50
CA ALA A 21 -9.62 3.31 7.74
C ALA A 21 -9.31 4.81 7.57
N ASP A 22 -8.84 5.46 8.63
CA ASP A 22 -8.39 6.85 8.63
C ASP A 22 -6.99 7.00 8.00
N THR A 23 -6.87 6.64 6.72
CA THR A 23 -5.59 6.67 5.97
C THR A 23 -5.02 8.09 5.80
N ALA A 24 -5.83 9.12 6.05
CA ALA A 24 -5.39 10.52 6.09
C ALA A 24 -4.69 10.87 7.40
N ALA A 25 -5.01 10.16 8.50
CA ALA A 25 -4.36 10.34 9.80
C ALA A 25 -3.10 9.47 9.97
N VAL A 26 -2.93 8.45 9.13
CA VAL A 26 -1.74 7.61 9.11
C VAL A 26 -0.56 8.38 8.49
N SER A 27 0.52 8.52 9.26
CA SER A 27 1.76 9.10 8.76
C SER A 27 2.44 8.16 7.76
N GLN A 28 3.14 8.73 6.77
CA GLN A 28 3.81 7.94 5.73
C GLN A 28 4.87 6.97 6.27
N ASP A 29 5.56 7.34 7.34
CA ASP A 29 6.55 6.52 8.07
C ASP A 29 5.91 5.53 9.04
N GLU A 30 4.60 5.62 9.28
CA GLU A 30 3.92 4.81 10.28
C GLU A 30 3.37 3.53 9.65
N ASN A 31 3.36 2.47 10.46
CA ASN A 31 2.85 1.18 10.04
C ASN A 31 1.32 1.24 9.95
N PHE A 32 0.78 1.31 8.73
CA PHE A 32 -0.66 1.43 8.53
C PHE A 32 -1.38 0.14 8.91
N ARG A 33 -0.71 -1.01 8.82
CA ARG A 33 -1.29 -2.30 9.16
C ARG A 33 -1.67 -2.36 10.65
N ASP A 34 -0.77 -1.89 11.52
CA ASP A 34 -1.04 -1.82 12.96
C ASP A 34 -2.07 -0.74 13.28
N ARG A 35 -1.94 0.43 12.64
CA ARG A 35 -2.83 1.57 12.86
C ARG A 35 -4.28 1.37 12.45
N LEU A 36 -4.48 0.62 11.38
CA LEU A 36 -5.80 0.33 10.82
C LEU A 36 -6.33 -1.00 11.30
N GLU A 37 -5.64 -1.64 12.26
CA GLU A 37 -5.98 -2.93 12.82
C GLU A 37 -6.22 -3.98 11.70
N MET A 38 -5.39 -3.93 10.65
CA MET A 38 -5.53 -4.81 9.50
C MET A 38 -5.16 -6.23 9.86
N ASP A 39 -6.11 -7.14 9.64
CA ASP A 39 -5.85 -8.56 9.72
C ASP A 39 -4.96 -9.03 8.55
N SER A 40 -4.38 -10.23 8.69
CA SER A 40 -3.56 -10.84 7.63
C SER A 40 -4.32 -10.98 6.31
N LEU A 41 -5.63 -11.22 6.36
CA LEU A 41 -6.48 -11.32 5.17
C LEU A 41 -6.69 -9.96 4.49
N ASP A 42 -6.92 -8.89 5.26
CA ASP A 42 -7.02 -7.53 4.69
C ASP A 42 -5.70 -7.13 4.04
N PHE A 43 -4.57 -7.44 4.67
CA PHE A 43 -3.27 -7.14 4.11
C PHE A 43 -3.03 -7.88 2.78
N LEU A 44 -3.37 -9.18 2.69
CA LEU A 44 -3.25 -9.93 1.42
C LEU A 44 -4.14 -9.33 0.32
N ASN A 45 -5.42 -9.03 0.62
CA ASN A 45 -6.32 -8.42 -0.35
C ASN A 45 -5.81 -7.05 -0.82
N PHE A 46 -5.28 -6.25 0.10
CA PHE A 46 -4.67 -4.96 -0.21
C PHE A 46 -3.48 -5.12 -1.17
N ILE A 47 -2.59 -6.09 -0.92
CA ILE A 47 -1.42 -6.35 -1.77
C ILE A 47 -1.85 -6.85 -3.15
N GLU A 48 -2.79 -7.79 -3.23
CA GLU A 48 -3.30 -8.28 -4.52
C GLU A 48 -3.94 -7.15 -5.34
N ALA A 49 -4.80 -6.34 -4.72
CA ALA A 49 -5.46 -5.21 -5.39
C ALA A 49 -4.45 -4.12 -5.81
N LEU A 50 -3.43 -3.85 -4.99
CA LEU A 50 -2.35 -2.93 -5.33
C LEU A 50 -1.51 -3.46 -6.50
N SER A 51 -1.18 -4.76 -6.46
CA SER A 51 -0.44 -5.47 -7.52
C SER A 51 -1.21 -5.43 -8.84
N GLU A 52 -2.52 -5.73 -8.85
CA GLU A 52 -3.34 -5.66 -10.05
C GLU A 52 -3.43 -4.24 -10.63
N ARG A 53 -3.62 -3.22 -9.77
CA ARG A 53 -3.74 -1.83 -10.22
C ARG A 53 -2.43 -1.25 -10.77
N THR A 54 -1.30 -1.63 -10.17
CA THR A 54 0.02 -1.13 -10.56
C THR A 54 0.71 -2.02 -11.60
N GLY A 55 0.24 -3.26 -11.77
CA GLY A 55 0.89 -4.30 -12.57
C GLY A 55 2.18 -4.84 -11.97
N LEU A 56 2.47 -4.52 -10.70
CA LEU A 56 3.72 -4.90 -10.04
C LEU A 56 3.53 -6.17 -9.22
N ALA A 57 4.41 -7.15 -9.42
CA ALA A 57 4.47 -8.30 -8.54
C ALA A 57 5.00 -7.87 -7.15
N LEU A 58 4.13 -7.98 -6.14
CA LEU A 58 4.42 -7.72 -4.73
C LEU A 58 4.53 -9.07 -4.01
N PRO A 59 5.72 -9.69 -3.95
CA PRO A 59 5.89 -10.99 -3.29
C PRO A 59 5.84 -10.85 -1.77
N GLU A 60 5.52 -11.94 -1.08
CA GLU A 60 5.48 -12.03 0.39
C GLU A 60 6.77 -11.58 1.07
N THR A 61 7.90 -11.72 0.38
CA THR A 61 9.23 -11.27 0.83
C THR A 61 9.29 -9.77 1.07
N ASP A 62 8.51 -8.98 0.31
CA ASP A 62 8.48 -7.52 0.40
C ASP A 62 7.38 -7.01 1.35
N TYR A 63 6.51 -7.88 1.89
CA TYR A 63 5.48 -7.51 2.86
C TYR A 63 5.98 -6.68 4.05
N PRO A 64 7.13 -6.98 4.68
CA PRO A 64 7.66 -6.12 5.74
C PRO A 64 8.06 -4.72 5.25
N ALA A 65 8.46 -4.55 4.00
CA ALA A 65 8.72 -3.25 3.38
C ALA A 65 7.43 -2.52 2.97
N LEU A 66 6.35 -3.27 2.73
CA LEU A 66 5.03 -2.78 2.35
C LEU A 66 4.11 -2.53 3.56
N ASN A 67 4.66 -2.56 4.78
CA ASN A 67 3.91 -2.27 6.00
C ASN A 67 3.72 -0.76 6.26
N THR A 68 4.48 0.09 5.58
CA THR A 68 4.35 1.56 5.66
C THR A 68 3.87 2.12 4.34
N LEU A 69 3.17 3.26 4.40
CA LEU A 69 2.73 3.96 3.19
C LEU A 69 3.93 4.45 2.36
N ASP A 70 5.00 4.88 3.04
CA ASP A 70 6.28 5.26 2.42
C ASP A 70 6.89 4.09 1.64
N GLY A 71 7.03 2.93 2.29
CA GLY A 71 7.64 1.76 1.64
C GLY A 71 6.83 1.25 0.46
N CYS A 72 5.50 1.23 0.55
CA CYS A 72 4.63 0.94 -0.59
C CYS A 72 4.79 1.98 -1.71
N ALA A 73 4.74 3.27 -1.37
CA ALA A 73 4.81 4.33 -2.36
C ALA A 73 6.17 4.40 -3.05
N ASP A 74 7.26 4.18 -2.31
CA ASP A 74 8.62 4.09 -2.83
C ASP A 74 8.79 2.86 -3.73
N TYR A 75 8.31 1.69 -3.30
CA TYR A 75 8.35 0.47 -4.09
C TYR A 75 7.60 0.61 -5.42
N VAL A 76 6.38 1.16 -5.38
CA VAL A 76 5.57 1.41 -6.57
C VAL A 76 6.21 2.48 -7.45
N ALA A 77 6.69 3.59 -6.89
CA ALA A 77 7.33 4.65 -7.66
C ALA A 77 8.63 4.16 -8.33
N SER A 78 9.45 3.41 -7.60
CA SER A 78 10.71 2.84 -8.09
C SER A 78 10.49 1.87 -9.25
N ARG A 79 9.47 0.99 -9.14
CA ARG A 79 9.20 -0.05 -10.14
C ARG A 79 8.37 0.45 -11.33
N SER A 80 7.53 1.46 -11.14
CA SER A 80 6.70 2.07 -12.20
C SER A 80 7.43 3.15 -13.02
N SER A 81 8.71 3.42 -12.73
CA SER A 81 9.55 4.37 -13.47
C SER A 81 10.38 3.71 -14.58
N VAL A 82 10.14 2.42 -14.85
CA VAL A 82 10.81 1.72 -15.96
C VAL A 82 9.94 1.87 -17.21
N GLU A 83 10.31 2.86 -18.03
CA GLU A 83 9.93 2.96 -19.46
C GLU A 83 10.87 2.12 -20.33
#